data_AF-A0A832AKM7-F1
#
_entry.id   AF-A0A832AKM7-F1
#
_cell.length_a   1.000
_cell.length_b   1.000
_cell.length_c   1.000
_cell.angle_alpha   90.00
_cell.angle_beta   90.00
_cell.angle_gamma   90.00
#
_symmetry.space_group_name_H-M   'P 1'
#
loop_
_entity.id
_entity.type
_entity.pdbx_description
1 polymer ?
#
loop_
_entity_poly.entity_id
_entity_poly.type
_entity_poly.pdbx_seq_one_letter_code
_entity_poly.pdbx_strand_id
1 'polypeptide(L)'
;SIIALELRGYALDHPVLARAISGWEGFTIRRDGMRMLEACQSPVWDTALATIALSDAGVAADDEHLVRAATWLLGEEVTVRGDWSVRRPEVPTGGWSFEFENDSYPDVDDTAEVVMALRRVAHPDHAALEAAAARGIAWLEGMVSADGAWGAFDADNRRQLLYEIPFSDFGAVIDPPSADVTAHALEMLADERRADPQRMERAIAWLRNEQEPDGAWYGRWGVNYVYGTGAVVPALVAAGLRPDDPAIVRAVEFLELHQNDDGGWGEDIRSYDDPTLRGEGVSTASQTAWALLALVSAGRAGSQAARRGVGFLTRTQRADGNWDEPWYTGTGFPGDFYINYHLYRLCFPVTALGRWLRAVRPGGAAPETASASRIQPDAVDRRRGASGDARRPSQGQRFGSASVDDLALRSRSSARSRTLRRRRAPRSTGPEDGT
;
A
#
# COMPACT_ATOMS: atom_id res chain seq x y z
N SER A 1 -11.45 4.77 24.40
CA SER A 1 -11.91 3.75 25.38
C SER A 1 -11.62 4.11 26.83
N ILE A 2 -10.42 4.57 27.21
CA ILE A 2 -10.07 4.94 28.61
C ILE A 2 -11.08 5.92 29.23
N ILE A 3 -11.36 7.04 28.55
CA ILE A 3 -12.34 8.06 29.01
C ILE A 3 -13.73 7.42 29.23
N ALA A 4 -14.18 6.55 28.33
CA ALA A 4 -15.48 5.91 28.45
C ALA A 4 -15.54 4.95 29.66
N LEU A 5 -14.49 4.17 29.91
CA LEU A 5 -14.43 3.26 31.07
C LEU A 5 -14.44 4.03 32.40
N GLU A 6 -13.65 5.10 32.48
CA GLU A 6 -13.60 5.97 33.66
C GLU A 6 -14.97 6.60 33.95
N LEU A 7 -15.63 7.18 32.95
CA LEU A 7 -16.99 7.73 33.07
C LEU A 7 -18.07 6.67 33.41
N ARG A 8 -17.80 5.39 33.16
CA ARG A 8 -18.67 4.26 33.55
C ARG A 8 -18.37 3.75 34.97
N GLY A 9 -17.48 4.40 35.71
CA GLY A 9 -17.17 4.10 37.11
C GLY A 9 -16.09 3.04 37.31
N TYR A 10 -15.31 2.71 36.28
CA TYR A 10 -14.15 1.83 36.43
C TYR A 10 -13.05 2.58 37.18
N ALA A 11 -12.59 2.02 38.29
CA ALA A 11 -11.44 2.56 39.02
C ALA A 11 -10.16 2.48 38.19
N LEU A 12 -9.21 3.40 38.40
CA LEU A 12 -7.96 3.45 37.62
C LEU A 12 -7.10 2.19 37.78
N ASP A 13 -7.22 1.51 38.92
CA ASP A 13 -6.57 0.23 39.23
C ASP A 13 -7.39 -0.99 38.75
N HIS A 14 -8.58 -0.78 38.17
CA HIS A 14 -9.32 -1.86 37.53
C HIS A 14 -8.46 -2.50 36.42
N PRO A 15 -8.34 -3.84 36.35
CA PRO A 15 -7.36 -4.51 35.48
C PRO A 15 -7.36 -4.05 34.01
N VAL A 16 -8.55 -3.85 33.43
CA VAL A 16 -8.70 -3.36 32.04
C VAL A 16 -8.18 -1.93 31.88
N LEU A 17 -8.52 -1.03 32.81
CA LEU A 17 -8.13 0.38 32.71
C LEU A 17 -6.64 0.56 33.05
N ALA A 18 -6.14 -0.16 34.05
CA ALA A 18 -4.72 -0.22 34.38
C ALA A 18 -3.89 -0.74 33.20
N ARG A 19 -4.33 -1.80 32.51
CA ARG A 19 -3.67 -2.31 31.31
C ARG A 19 -3.69 -1.29 30.17
N ALA A 20 -4.82 -0.62 29.92
CA ALA A 20 -4.91 0.42 28.90
C ALA A 20 -3.98 1.61 29.17
N ILE A 21 -3.89 2.06 30.43
CA ILE A 21 -2.98 3.14 30.83
C ILE A 21 -1.51 2.69 30.71
N SER A 22 -1.19 1.48 31.14
CA SER A 22 0.17 0.93 31.01
C SER A 22 0.57 0.72 29.55
N GLY A 23 -0.36 0.32 28.68
CA GLY A 23 -0.10 0.17 27.24
C GLY A 23 0.30 1.49 26.59
N TRP A 24 -0.23 2.61 27.08
CA TRP A 24 0.12 3.96 26.60
C TRP A 24 1.61 4.30 26.78
N GLU A 25 2.26 3.74 27.79
CA GLU A 25 3.71 3.89 27.97
C GLU A 25 4.52 3.19 26.87
N GLY A 26 4.00 2.10 26.29
CA GLY A 26 4.64 1.39 25.17
C GLY A 26 4.72 2.20 23.88
N PHE A 27 3.78 3.13 23.68
CA PHE A 27 3.75 4.07 22.54
C PHE A 27 4.47 5.40 22.86
N THR A 28 5.00 5.56 24.07
CA THR A 28 5.56 6.84 24.52
C THR A 28 7.08 6.88 24.34
N ILE A 29 7.53 7.62 23.33
CA ILE A 29 8.94 7.94 23.12
C ILE A 29 9.38 9.06 24.08
N ARG A 30 10.52 8.85 24.75
CA ARG A 30 11.19 9.87 25.56
C ARG A 30 12.58 10.11 25.01
N ARG A 31 12.81 11.30 24.44
CA ARG A 31 14.06 11.65 23.79
C ARG A 31 14.33 13.15 23.89
N ASP A 32 15.56 13.53 24.20
CA ASP A 32 16.02 14.93 24.22
C ASP A 32 15.13 15.85 25.10
N GLY A 33 14.66 15.32 26.24
CA GLY A 33 13.75 16.03 27.15
C GLY A 33 12.30 16.14 26.66
N MET A 34 11.99 15.64 25.46
CA MET A 34 10.64 15.58 24.91
C MET A 34 9.97 14.25 25.22
N ARG A 35 8.64 14.30 25.30
CA ARG A 35 7.76 13.13 25.34
C ARG A 35 6.83 13.21 24.13
N MET A 36 6.86 12.17 23.31
CA MET A 36 6.03 12.05 22.11
C MET A 36 5.26 10.74 22.18
N LEU A 37 3.99 10.77 21.82
CA LEU A 37 3.18 9.56 21.66
C LEU A 37 3.18 9.19 20.18
N GLU A 38 3.57 7.97 19.88
CA GLU A 38 3.43 7.40 18.54
C GLU A 38 1.94 7.18 18.23
N ALA A 39 1.51 7.56 17.03
CA ALA A 39 0.11 7.34 16.62
C ALA A 39 -0.19 5.85 16.40
N CYS A 40 0.80 5.11 15.89
CA CYS A 40 0.84 3.67 15.70
C CYS A 40 2.31 3.22 15.70
N GLN A 41 2.55 1.92 15.78
CA GLN A 41 3.89 1.31 15.69
C GLN A 41 3.89 0.31 14.54
N SER A 42 4.93 0.29 13.71
CA SER A 42 4.97 -0.46 12.43
C SER A 42 5.85 -1.72 12.41
N PRO A 43 6.02 -2.49 13.50
CA PRO A 43 7.05 -3.53 13.57
C PRO A 43 6.87 -4.67 12.57
N VAL A 44 5.64 -5.10 12.29
CA VAL A 44 5.38 -6.21 11.36
C VAL A 44 5.71 -5.77 9.94
N TRP A 45 5.11 -4.65 9.52
CA TRP A 45 5.38 -3.99 8.24
C TRP A 45 6.88 -3.77 7.99
N ASP A 46 7.56 -3.15 8.96
CA ASP A 46 8.98 -2.84 8.87
C ASP A 46 9.84 -4.11 8.78
N THR A 47 9.48 -5.16 9.51
CA THR A 47 10.23 -6.43 9.49
C THR A 47 10.05 -7.16 8.16
N ALA A 48 8.83 -7.15 7.60
CA ALA A 48 8.56 -7.73 6.29
C ALA A 48 9.35 -7.00 5.19
N LEU A 49 9.25 -5.67 5.13
CA LEU A 49 9.98 -4.86 4.16
C LEU A 49 11.51 -4.98 4.29
N ALA A 50 12.04 -5.01 5.52
CA ALA A 50 13.47 -5.20 5.75
C ALA A 50 13.95 -6.58 5.29
N THR A 51 13.15 -7.63 5.53
CA THR A 51 13.45 -9.00 5.07
C THR A 51 13.50 -9.05 3.54
N ILE A 52 12.52 -8.43 2.87
CA ILE A 52 12.48 -8.32 1.40
C ILE A 52 13.70 -7.53 0.89
N ALA A 53 14.01 -6.40 1.51
CA ALA A 53 15.12 -5.53 1.11
C ALA A 53 16.47 -6.25 1.20
N LEU A 54 16.74 -6.94 2.30
CA LEU A 54 17.98 -7.69 2.50
C LEU A 54 18.10 -8.86 1.52
N SER A 55 17.02 -9.62 1.33
CA SER A 55 16.97 -10.66 0.29
C SER A 55 17.22 -10.08 -1.11
N ASP A 56 16.61 -8.92 -1.42
CA ASP A 56 16.81 -8.24 -2.70
C ASP A 56 18.22 -7.63 -2.82
N ALA A 57 18.93 -7.37 -1.73
CA ALA A 57 20.33 -6.99 -1.74
C ALA A 57 21.29 -8.19 -1.91
N GLY A 58 20.78 -9.42 -1.86
CA GLY A 58 21.56 -10.64 -2.04
C GLY A 58 22.08 -11.28 -0.75
N VAL A 59 21.49 -10.94 0.40
CA VAL A 59 21.68 -11.73 1.64
C VAL A 59 21.18 -13.15 1.39
N ALA A 60 21.92 -14.15 1.89
CA ALA A 60 21.57 -15.55 1.69
C ALA A 60 20.23 -15.88 2.38
N ALA A 61 19.41 -16.73 1.75
CA ALA A 61 18.08 -17.06 2.26
C ALA A 61 18.10 -17.75 3.63
N ASP A 62 19.21 -18.41 3.99
CA ASP A 62 19.45 -19.08 5.28
C ASP A 62 20.24 -18.22 6.28
N ASP A 63 20.45 -16.93 5.99
CA ASP A 63 21.11 -15.99 6.90
C ASP A 63 20.38 -15.92 8.25
N GLU A 64 21.14 -15.92 9.35
CA GLU A 64 20.59 -16.00 10.71
C GLU A 64 19.63 -14.85 11.03
N HIS A 65 19.83 -13.66 10.44
CA HIS A 65 18.94 -12.51 10.66
C HIS A 65 17.61 -12.68 9.92
N LEU A 66 17.63 -13.20 8.70
CA LEU A 66 16.41 -13.49 7.93
C LEU A 66 15.60 -14.62 8.57
N VAL A 67 16.28 -15.67 9.02
CA VAL A 67 15.64 -16.79 9.74
C VAL A 67 14.97 -16.27 11.02
N ARG A 68 15.66 -15.44 11.80
CA ARG A 68 15.08 -14.84 13.01
C ARG A 68 13.89 -13.92 12.72
N ALA A 69 13.96 -13.13 11.65
CA ALA A 69 12.86 -12.28 11.23
C ALA A 69 11.63 -13.13 10.85
N ALA A 70 11.82 -14.18 10.05
CA ALA A 70 10.74 -15.11 9.70
C ALA A 70 10.17 -15.84 10.92
N THR A 71 11.01 -16.28 11.87
CA THR A 71 10.53 -16.87 13.13
C THR A 71 9.67 -15.89 13.92
N TRP A 72 10.06 -14.62 13.98
CA TRP A 72 9.28 -13.60 14.68
C TRP A 72 7.96 -13.33 13.95
N LEU A 73 7.97 -13.15 12.63
CA LEU A 73 6.76 -12.98 11.82
C LEU A 73 5.78 -14.16 11.95
N LEU A 74 6.27 -15.40 12.04
CA LEU A 74 5.40 -16.56 12.36
C LEU A 74 4.70 -16.42 13.72
N GLY A 75 5.35 -15.81 14.71
CA GLY A 75 4.79 -15.56 16.03
C GLY A 75 3.71 -14.49 16.05
N GLU A 76 3.71 -13.58 15.07
CA GLU A 76 2.76 -12.48 14.92
C GLU A 76 1.55 -12.85 14.04
N GLU A 77 1.41 -14.12 13.62
CA GLU A 77 0.25 -14.54 12.84
C GLU A 77 -1.05 -14.44 13.65
N VAL A 78 -2.05 -13.76 13.07
CA VAL A 78 -3.37 -13.63 13.68
C VAL A 78 -4.17 -14.92 13.52
N THR A 79 -4.43 -15.58 14.63
CA THR A 79 -5.17 -16.87 14.68
C THR A 79 -6.57 -16.76 15.28
N VAL A 80 -7.05 -15.53 15.50
CA VAL A 80 -8.37 -15.22 16.05
C VAL A 80 -9.21 -14.41 15.06
N ARG A 81 -10.53 -14.37 15.27
CA ARG A 81 -11.44 -13.57 14.45
C ARG A 81 -11.45 -12.13 14.91
N GLY A 82 -11.26 -11.20 13.95
CA GLY A 82 -11.41 -9.77 14.14
C GLY A 82 -12.75 -9.21 13.65
N ASP A 83 -12.87 -7.89 13.60
CA ASP A 83 -14.09 -7.20 13.17
C ASP A 83 -14.44 -7.50 11.69
N TRP A 84 -13.43 -7.77 10.86
CA TRP A 84 -13.58 -8.21 9.47
C TRP A 84 -14.54 -9.40 9.31
N SER A 85 -14.61 -10.27 10.32
CA SER A 85 -15.45 -11.47 10.31
C SER A 85 -16.95 -11.16 10.32
N VAL A 86 -17.36 -9.94 10.67
CA VAL A 86 -18.75 -9.49 10.54
C VAL A 86 -19.22 -9.54 9.09
N ARG A 87 -18.35 -9.15 8.14
CA ARG A 87 -18.66 -9.17 6.70
C ARG A 87 -18.22 -10.44 5.99
N ARG A 88 -17.28 -11.18 6.59
CA ARG A 88 -16.67 -12.38 6.05
C ARG A 88 -16.64 -13.51 7.09
N PRO A 89 -17.80 -13.98 7.60
CA PRO A 89 -17.84 -14.93 8.72
C PRO A 89 -17.27 -16.32 8.40
N GLU A 90 -17.30 -16.70 7.12
CA GLU A 90 -16.83 -17.99 6.61
C GLU A 90 -15.34 -17.97 6.20
N VAL A 91 -14.71 -16.79 6.19
CA VAL A 91 -13.27 -16.68 5.88
C VAL A 91 -12.48 -17.21 7.09
N PRO A 92 -11.51 -18.11 6.88
CA PRO A 92 -10.68 -18.63 7.97
C PRO A 92 -9.82 -17.53 8.58
N THR A 93 -9.42 -17.69 9.83
CA THR A 93 -8.45 -16.80 10.48
C THR A 93 -7.06 -16.96 9.85
N GLY A 94 -6.34 -15.86 9.79
CA GLY A 94 -4.99 -15.75 9.26
C GLY A 94 -4.67 -14.27 9.08
N GLY A 95 -3.56 -14.00 8.40
CA GLY A 95 -3.11 -12.65 8.16
C GLY A 95 -2.27 -12.10 9.31
N TRP A 96 -1.81 -10.88 9.12
CA TRP A 96 -0.94 -10.15 10.03
C TRP A 96 -1.47 -8.73 10.21
N SER A 97 -1.17 -8.15 11.37
CA SER A 97 -1.46 -6.76 11.69
C SER A 97 -0.21 -5.92 11.61
N PHE A 98 -0.38 -4.62 11.44
CA PHE A 98 0.71 -3.63 11.48
C PHE A 98 1.51 -3.59 12.80
N GLU A 99 0.83 -3.62 13.97
CA GLU A 99 1.42 -3.52 15.31
C GLU A 99 1.81 -4.88 15.95
N PHE A 100 2.52 -4.83 17.09
CA PHE A 100 2.86 -6.00 17.92
C PHE A 100 1.66 -6.76 18.53
N GLU A 101 0.61 -6.03 18.92
CA GLU A 101 -0.53 -6.61 19.65
C GLU A 101 -1.83 -6.02 19.10
N ASN A 102 -2.30 -6.52 17.97
CA ASN A 102 -3.50 -6.00 17.30
C ASN A 102 -4.35 -7.08 16.60
N ASP A 103 -4.42 -8.28 17.18
CA ASP A 103 -5.03 -9.48 16.58
C ASP A 103 -6.50 -9.36 16.12
N SER A 104 -7.20 -8.28 16.50
CA SER A 104 -8.57 -8.01 16.05
C SER A 104 -8.63 -7.27 14.71
N TYR A 105 -7.50 -6.76 14.22
CA TYR A 105 -7.40 -5.91 13.04
C TYR A 105 -6.18 -6.30 12.17
N PRO A 106 -6.10 -7.54 11.66
CA PRO A 106 -5.18 -7.85 10.57
C PRO A 106 -5.56 -7.03 9.33
N ASP A 107 -4.57 -6.70 8.53
CA ASP A 107 -4.73 -5.91 7.32
C ASP A 107 -4.10 -6.58 6.08
N VAL A 108 -4.57 -6.16 4.92
CA VAL A 108 -4.24 -6.76 3.62
C VAL A 108 -2.80 -6.50 3.22
N ASP A 109 -2.28 -5.31 3.51
CA ASP A 109 -0.93 -4.91 3.10
C ASP A 109 0.13 -5.68 3.89
N ASP A 110 0.04 -5.67 5.22
CA ASP A 110 0.92 -6.45 6.08
C ASP A 110 0.84 -7.94 5.75
N THR A 111 -0.37 -8.47 5.52
CA THR A 111 -0.51 -9.87 5.12
C THR A 111 0.20 -10.18 3.80
N ALA A 112 0.09 -9.31 2.79
CA ALA A 112 0.75 -9.51 1.51
C ALA A 112 2.28 -9.46 1.63
N GLU A 113 2.82 -8.43 2.29
CA GLU A 113 4.26 -8.25 2.47
C GLU A 113 4.87 -9.34 3.36
N VAL A 114 4.19 -9.77 4.42
CA VAL A 114 4.67 -10.86 5.28
C VAL A 114 4.74 -12.17 4.51
N VAL A 115 3.70 -12.53 3.75
CA VAL A 115 3.75 -13.74 2.90
C VAL A 115 4.94 -13.67 1.94
N MET A 116 5.11 -12.55 1.24
CA MET A 116 6.24 -12.33 0.34
C MET A 116 7.60 -12.39 1.05
N ALA A 117 7.71 -11.87 2.27
CA ALA A 117 8.92 -11.95 3.09
C ALA A 117 9.24 -13.40 3.48
N LEU A 118 8.24 -14.16 3.95
CA LEU A 118 8.42 -15.57 4.32
C LEU A 118 8.91 -16.42 3.14
N ARG A 119 8.46 -16.15 1.90
CA ARG A 119 8.91 -16.85 0.69
C ARG A 119 10.39 -16.65 0.34
N ARG A 120 11.05 -15.66 0.94
CA ARG A 120 12.47 -15.34 0.69
C ARG A 120 13.42 -16.02 1.66
N VAL A 121 12.91 -16.70 2.69
CA VAL A 121 13.72 -17.25 3.79
C VAL A 121 13.76 -18.77 3.73
N ALA A 122 14.97 -19.35 3.74
CA ALA A 122 15.20 -20.78 3.88
C ALA A 122 15.17 -21.18 5.36
N HIS A 123 13.98 -21.11 5.96
CA HIS A 123 13.77 -21.41 7.38
C HIS A 123 13.89 -22.92 7.68
N PRO A 124 14.51 -23.34 8.81
CA PRO A 124 14.62 -24.75 9.19
C PRO A 124 13.26 -25.47 9.33
N ASP A 125 12.23 -24.75 9.77
CA ASP A 125 10.85 -25.23 9.77
C ASP A 125 10.09 -24.66 8.56
N HIS A 126 10.40 -25.19 7.38
CA HIS A 126 9.74 -24.80 6.13
C HIS A 126 8.24 -25.13 6.13
N ALA A 127 7.83 -26.18 6.84
CA ALA A 127 6.43 -26.58 6.91
C ALA A 127 5.58 -25.54 7.67
N ALA A 128 6.11 -24.95 8.74
CA ALA A 128 5.45 -23.85 9.44
C ALA A 128 5.26 -22.62 8.54
N LEU A 129 6.30 -22.22 7.79
CA LEU A 129 6.22 -21.12 6.80
C LEU A 129 5.11 -21.37 5.78
N GLU A 130 5.12 -22.54 5.13
CA GLU A 130 4.11 -22.91 4.14
C GLU A 130 2.69 -22.89 4.72
N ALA A 131 2.52 -23.39 5.95
CA ALA A 131 1.22 -23.45 6.59
C ALA A 131 0.69 -22.06 6.96
N ALA A 132 1.54 -21.18 7.49
CA ALA A 132 1.18 -19.79 7.82
C ALA A 132 0.88 -18.99 6.54
N ALA A 133 1.75 -19.07 5.54
CA ALA A 133 1.54 -18.41 4.26
C ALA A 133 0.22 -18.83 3.60
N ALA A 134 -0.09 -20.14 3.59
CA ALA A 134 -1.36 -20.63 3.06
C ALA A 134 -2.59 -20.06 3.78
N ARG A 135 -2.52 -19.86 5.11
CA ARG A 135 -3.61 -19.22 5.87
C ARG A 135 -3.72 -17.73 5.57
N GLY A 136 -2.59 -17.02 5.49
CA GLY A 136 -2.56 -15.62 5.07
C GLY A 136 -3.16 -15.39 3.69
N ILE A 137 -2.78 -16.21 2.71
CA ILE A 137 -3.32 -16.17 1.35
C ILE A 137 -4.84 -16.40 1.37
N ALA A 138 -5.30 -17.44 2.07
CA ALA A 138 -6.72 -17.76 2.15
C ALA A 138 -7.54 -16.64 2.83
N TRP A 139 -6.99 -16.01 3.87
CA TRP A 139 -7.60 -14.87 4.52
C TRP A 139 -7.70 -13.68 3.54
N LEU A 140 -6.59 -13.30 2.91
CA LEU A 140 -6.52 -12.17 1.98
C LEU A 140 -7.45 -12.37 0.77
N GLU A 141 -7.52 -13.57 0.18
CA GLU A 141 -8.46 -13.87 -0.90
C GLU A 141 -9.93 -13.74 -0.47
N GLY A 142 -10.22 -14.07 0.78
CA GLY A 142 -11.54 -13.92 1.41
C GLY A 142 -11.92 -12.46 1.68
N MET A 143 -10.92 -11.60 1.88
CA MET A 143 -11.07 -10.18 2.13
C MET A 143 -11.27 -9.32 0.86
N VAL A 144 -11.37 -9.96 -0.32
CA VAL A 144 -11.70 -9.25 -1.56
C VAL A 144 -13.05 -8.51 -1.45
N SER A 145 -13.10 -7.30 -1.98
CA SER A 145 -14.35 -6.56 -2.17
C SER A 145 -15.10 -7.01 -3.42
N ALA A 146 -16.41 -6.72 -3.47
CA ALA A 146 -17.28 -7.13 -4.57
C ALA A 146 -16.86 -6.58 -5.96
N ASP A 147 -16.06 -5.52 -6.01
CA ASP A 147 -15.48 -4.91 -7.22
C ASP A 147 -14.19 -5.61 -7.68
N GLY A 148 -13.58 -6.46 -6.84
CA GLY A 148 -12.40 -7.25 -7.18
C GLY A 148 -11.09 -6.64 -6.68
N ALA A 149 -11.19 -5.65 -5.80
CA ALA A 149 -10.09 -4.92 -5.19
C ALA A 149 -10.11 -5.09 -3.66
N TRP A 150 -9.12 -4.51 -2.97
CA TRP A 150 -8.98 -4.62 -1.52
C TRP A 150 -8.89 -3.24 -0.87
N GLY A 151 -9.62 -3.08 0.24
CA GLY A 151 -9.34 -2.08 1.27
C GLY A 151 -8.34 -2.65 2.28
N ALA A 152 -7.91 -1.85 3.24
CA ALA A 152 -6.87 -2.26 4.18
C ALA A 152 -7.35 -3.34 5.15
N PHE A 153 -8.52 -3.17 5.77
CA PHE A 153 -9.01 -4.00 6.88
C PHE A 153 -10.31 -4.74 6.56
N ASP A 154 -11.19 -4.13 5.77
CA ASP A 154 -12.54 -4.63 5.54
C ASP A 154 -12.88 -4.78 4.06
N ALA A 155 -13.59 -5.85 3.74
CA ALA A 155 -14.23 -5.98 2.44
C ALA A 155 -15.51 -5.12 2.36
N ASP A 156 -15.75 -4.45 1.23
CA ASP A 156 -16.98 -3.68 0.94
C ASP A 156 -17.28 -2.53 1.93
N ASN A 157 -16.26 -1.96 2.58
CA ASN A 157 -16.40 -0.80 3.48
C ASN A 157 -16.46 0.52 2.69
N ARG A 158 -17.54 0.69 1.90
CA ARG A 158 -17.68 1.77 0.88
C ARG A 158 -18.84 2.74 1.09
N ARG A 159 -19.40 2.83 2.31
CA ARG A 159 -20.64 3.60 2.55
C ARG A 159 -20.38 5.10 2.67
N GLN A 160 -20.35 5.79 1.53
CA GLN A 160 -20.08 7.23 1.41
C GLN A 160 -20.99 8.14 2.27
N LEU A 161 -22.19 7.70 2.62
CA LEU A 161 -23.09 8.44 3.52
C LEU A 161 -22.42 8.79 4.87
N LEU A 162 -21.43 8.03 5.31
CA LEU A 162 -20.69 8.32 6.54
C LEU A 162 -19.86 9.60 6.46
N TYR A 163 -19.56 10.14 5.28
CA TYR A 163 -18.92 11.47 5.16
C TYR A 163 -19.92 12.64 5.25
N GLU A 164 -21.23 12.38 5.22
CA GLU A 164 -22.25 13.43 5.26
C GLU A 164 -22.68 13.79 6.70
N ILE A 165 -22.19 13.06 7.71
CA ILE A 165 -22.53 13.33 9.11
C ILE A 165 -21.53 14.34 9.73
N PRO A 166 -21.97 15.21 10.65
CA PRO A 166 -21.09 16.24 11.25
C PRO A 166 -19.88 15.70 12.01
N PHE A 167 -19.88 14.42 12.40
CA PHE A 167 -18.78 13.77 13.11
C PHE A 167 -17.57 13.52 12.20
N SER A 168 -17.79 13.41 10.89
CA SER A 168 -16.77 12.99 9.92
C SER A 168 -16.11 14.21 9.27
N ASP A 169 -15.61 15.14 10.09
CA ASP A 169 -14.96 16.38 9.66
C ASP A 169 -13.41 16.29 9.64
N PHE A 170 -12.86 15.11 9.96
CA PHE A 170 -11.43 14.81 9.92
C PHE A 170 -11.18 13.38 9.43
N GLY A 171 -10.27 13.23 8.47
CA GLY A 171 -9.71 11.97 8.01
C GLY A 171 -10.69 11.08 7.24
N ALA A 172 -10.33 9.79 7.14
CA ALA A 172 -11.14 8.78 6.50
C ALA A 172 -11.99 8.02 7.53
N VAL A 173 -13.29 7.89 7.27
CA VAL A 173 -14.24 7.19 8.17
C VAL A 173 -14.80 5.89 7.57
N ILE A 174 -14.28 5.51 6.41
CA ILE A 174 -14.54 4.25 5.71
C ILE A 174 -13.24 3.72 5.10
N ASP A 175 -13.26 2.44 4.73
CA ASP A 175 -12.13 1.72 4.14
C ASP A 175 -12.48 1.16 2.75
N PRO A 176 -12.68 2.04 1.74
CA PRO A 176 -12.92 1.59 0.38
C PRO A 176 -11.63 1.02 -0.23
N PRO A 177 -11.74 0.15 -1.25
CA PRO A 177 -10.55 -0.32 -1.94
C PRO A 177 -9.67 0.79 -2.50
N SER A 178 -8.35 0.59 -2.46
CA SER A 178 -7.35 1.54 -2.97
C SER A 178 -6.31 0.86 -3.87
N ALA A 179 -5.65 1.66 -4.71
CA ALA A 179 -4.72 1.18 -5.74
C ALA A 179 -3.46 0.53 -5.17
N ASP A 180 -2.89 1.12 -4.13
CA ASP A 180 -1.74 0.59 -3.39
C ASP A 180 -2.05 -0.75 -2.73
N VAL A 181 -3.15 -0.85 -1.96
CA VAL A 181 -3.51 -2.09 -1.27
C VAL A 181 -3.82 -3.22 -2.26
N THR A 182 -4.55 -2.88 -3.32
CA THR A 182 -4.86 -3.83 -4.39
C THR A 182 -3.59 -4.26 -5.14
N ALA A 183 -2.58 -3.40 -5.25
CA ALA A 183 -1.31 -3.73 -5.85
C ALA A 183 -0.51 -4.73 -5.00
N HIS A 184 -0.35 -4.50 -3.69
CA HIS A 184 0.37 -5.46 -2.82
C HIS A 184 -0.32 -6.84 -2.81
N ALA A 185 -1.66 -6.85 -2.71
CA ALA A 185 -2.44 -8.07 -2.82
C ALA A 185 -2.21 -8.78 -4.16
N LEU A 186 -2.22 -8.04 -5.27
CA LEU A 186 -2.00 -8.60 -6.60
C LEU A 186 -0.56 -9.11 -6.81
N GLU A 187 0.46 -8.39 -6.34
CA GLU A 187 1.87 -8.80 -6.43
C GLU A 187 2.09 -10.13 -5.69
N MET A 188 1.61 -10.23 -4.45
CA MET A 188 1.71 -11.45 -3.67
C MET A 188 0.96 -12.63 -4.33
N LEU A 189 -0.27 -12.40 -4.81
CA LEU A 189 -1.06 -13.45 -5.48
C LEU A 189 -0.40 -13.91 -6.79
N ALA A 190 0.23 -13.00 -7.54
CA ALA A 190 0.95 -13.33 -8.76
C ALA A 190 2.20 -14.17 -8.48
N ASP A 191 2.94 -13.87 -7.41
CA ASP A 191 4.13 -14.60 -6.98
C ASP A 191 3.80 -16.03 -6.54
N GLU A 192 2.64 -16.26 -5.90
CA GLU A 192 2.20 -17.60 -5.49
C GLU A 192 1.81 -18.51 -6.67
N ARG A 193 1.58 -17.95 -7.88
CA ARG A 193 1.24 -18.68 -9.12
C ARG A 193 0.08 -19.68 -9.01
N ARG A 194 -0.73 -19.55 -7.96
CA ARG A 194 -1.88 -20.40 -7.63
C ARG A 194 -3.16 -19.61 -7.43
N ALA A 195 -3.09 -18.30 -7.58
CA ALA A 195 -4.24 -17.41 -7.50
C ALA A 195 -5.27 -17.74 -8.58
N ASP A 196 -6.54 -17.55 -8.24
CA ASP A 196 -7.65 -17.66 -9.19
C ASP A 196 -7.45 -16.67 -10.36
N PRO A 197 -7.32 -17.14 -11.62
CA PRO A 197 -7.13 -16.27 -12.77
C PRO A 197 -8.23 -15.21 -12.92
N GLN A 198 -9.48 -15.54 -12.59
CA GLN A 198 -10.58 -14.59 -12.67
C GLN A 198 -10.43 -13.48 -11.64
N ARG A 199 -9.91 -13.79 -10.45
CA ARG A 199 -9.63 -12.80 -9.41
C ARG A 199 -8.53 -11.85 -9.85
N MET A 200 -7.43 -12.39 -10.39
CA MET A 200 -6.34 -11.58 -10.92
C MET A 200 -6.82 -10.66 -12.04
N GLU A 201 -7.57 -11.18 -13.01
CA GLU A 201 -8.12 -10.38 -14.12
C GLU A 201 -9.00 -9.23 -13.64
N ARG A 202 -9.80 -9.45 -12.60
CA ARG A 202 -10.65 -8.42 -12.00
C ARG A 202 -9.84 -7.35 -11.27
N ALA A 203 -8.82 -7.74 -10.50
CA ALA A 203 -7.91 -6.79 -9.85
C ALA A 203 -7.15 -5.93 -10.87
N ILE A 204 -6.62 -6.56 -11.92
CA ILE A 204 -5.96 -5.86 -13.04
C ILE A 204 -6.92 -4.88 -13.71
N ALA A 205 -8.15 -5.31 -14.01
CA ALA A 205 -9.16 -4.46 -14.62
C ALA A 205 -9.54 -3.28 -13.72
N TRP A 206 -9.66 -3.52 -12.41
CA TRP A 206 -9.92 -2.47 -11.43
C TRP A 206 -8.79 -1.44 -11.39
N LEU A 207 -7.53 -1.89 -11.28
CA LEU A 207 -6.35 -1.00 -11.31
C LEU A 207 -6.28 -0.18 -12.60
N ARG A 208 -6.59 -0.77 -13.77
CA ARG A 208 -6.64 -0.01 -15.03
C ARG A 208 -7.69 1.11 -15.01
N ASN A 209 -8.83 0.88 -14.34
CA ASN A 209 -9.89 1.87 -14.23
C ASN A 209 -9.56 2.99 -13.25
N GLU A 210 -8.74 2.70 -12.23
CA GLU A 210 -8.25 3.69 -11.26
C GLU A 210 -7.03 4.48 -11.75
N GLN A 211 -6.49 4.17 -12.93
CA GLN A 211 -5.36 4.92 -13.47
C GLN A 211 -5.79 6.33 -13.87
N GLU A 212 -5.02 7.31 -13.44
CA GLU A 212 -5.23 8.72 -13.76
C GLU A 212 -4.97 9.01 -15.25
N PRO A 213 -5.54 10.09 -15.80
CA PRO A 213 -5.32 10.46 -17.21
C PRO A 213 -3.86 10.70 -17.59
N ASP A 214 -3.03 11.12 -16.64
CA ASP A 214 -1.58 11.33 -16.78
C ASP A 214 -0.76 10.03 -16.65
N GLY A 215 -1.40 8.91 -16.31
CA GLY A 215 -0.76 7.60 -16.17
C GLY A 215 -0.41 7.19 -14.74
N ALA A 216 -0.58 8.07 -13.75
CA ALA A 216 -0.26 7.75 -12.37
C ALA A 216 -1.37 6.95 -11.66
N TRP A 217 -1.07 6.41 -10.49
CA TRP A 217 -2.05 5.91 -9.53
C TRP A 217 -1.94 6.65 -8.21
N TYR A 218 -3.09 6.98 -7.62
CA TYR A 218 -3.18 7.63 -6.32
C TYR A 218 -2.63 6.73 -5.20
N GLY A 219 -1.82 7.30 -4.30
CA GLY A 219 -1.30 6.61 -3.12
C GLY A 219 -2.15 6.91 -1.90
N ARG A 220 -2.90 5.93 -1.39
CA ARG A 220 -3.78 6.09 -0.23
C ARG A 220 -3.00 6.07 1.09
N TRP A 221 -1.91 5.29 1.16
CA TRP A 221 -1.12 5.05 2.39
C TRP A 221 0.34 5.53 2.31
N GLY A 222 0.81 5.91 1.13
CA GLY A 222 2.11 6.56 0.92
C GLY A 222 1.97 7.76 -0.01
N VAL A 223 2.82 8.76 0.19
CA VAL A 223 2.77 10.07 -0.49
C VAL A 223 3.43 9.99 -1.87
N ASN A 224 2.72 10.18 -2.98
CA ASN A 224 1.30 9.97 -3.24
C ASN A 224 1.23 9.24 -4.59
N TYR A 225 1.26 9.98 -5.70
CA TYR A 225 1.24 9.42 -7.03
C TYR A 225 2.52 8.66 -7.40
N VAL A 226 3.68 9.07 -6.86
CA VAL A 226 4.94 8.30 -6.99
C VAL A 226 4.84 6.97 -6.24
N TYR A 227 4.22 6.96 -5.05
CA TYR A 227 4.01 5.74 -4.27
C TYR A 227 3.03 4.79 -4.95
N GLY A 228 1.82 5.26 -5.27
CA GLY A 228 0.80 4.43 -5.91
C GLY A 228 1.29 3.84 -7.24
N THR A 229 1.96 4.65 -8.06
CA THR A 229 2.58 4.16 -9.31
C THR A 229 3.73 3.19 -9.06
N GLY A 230 4.53 3.45 -8.02
CA GLY A 230 5.63 2.60 -7.56
C GLY A 230 5.18 1.22 -7.09
N ALA A 231 3.97 1.10 -6.54
CA ALA A 231 3.36 -0.17 -6.13
C ALA A 231 2.63 -0.88 -7.28
N VAL A 232 1.81 -0.14 -8.05
CA VAL A 232 0.95 -0.73 -9.09
C VAL A 232 1.74 -1.29 -10.27
N VAL A 233 2.81 -0.60 -10.73
CA VAL A 233 3.58 -1.08 -11.89
C VAL A 233 4.25 -2.43 -11.63
N PRO A 234 4.99 -2.65 -10.51
CA PRO A 234 5.50 -3.97 -10.15
C PRO A 234 4.41 -5.05 -10.09
N ALA A 235 3.28 -4.78 -9.43
CA ALA A 235 2.18 -5.72 -9.30
C ALA A 235 1.59 -6.16 -10.65
N LEU A 236 1.36 -5.20 -11.56
CA LEU A 236 0.87 -5.48 -12.91
C LEU A 236 1.86 -6.32 -13.71
N VAL A 237 3.15 -6.02 -13.62
CA VAL A 237 4.19 -6.81 -14.30
C VAL A 237 4.29 -8.23 -13.70
N ALA A 238 4.25 -8.36 -12.38
CA ALA A 238 4.24 -9.66 -11.69
C ALA A 238 3.04 -10.50 -12.14
N ALA A 239 1.86 -9.87 -12.30
CA ALA A 239 0.65 -10.49 -12.82
C ALA A 239 0.70 -10.83 -14.33
N GLY A 240 1.83 -10.61 -14.99
CA GLY A 240 2.09 -11.04 -16.36
C GLY A 240 1.81 -9.98 -17.43
N LEU A 241 1.50 -8.74 -17.06
CA LEU A 241 1.40 -7.66 -18.06
C LEU A 241 2.78 -7.36 -18.61
N ARG A 242 2.83 -7.15 -19.92
CA ARG A 242 4.07 -6.86 -20.62
C ARG A 242 4.44 -5.38 -20.44
N PRO A 243 5.74 -5.03 -20.46
CA PRO A 243 6.18 -3.64 -20.41
C PRO A 243 5.63 -2.71 -21.50
N ASP A 244 5.14 -3.25 -22.62
CA ASP A 244 4.50 -2.52 -23.71
C ASP A 244 2.99 -2.31 -23.52
N ASP A 245 2.43 -2.76 -22.39
CA ASP A 245 1.03 -2.48 -22.04
C ASP A 245 0.79 -0.97 -21.90
N PRO A 246 -0.29 -0.41 -22.50
CA PRO A 246 -0.56 1.03 -22.45
C PRO A 246 -0.62 1.62 -21.04
N ALA A 247 -1.07 0.87 -20.03
CA ALA A 247 -1.11 1.36 -18.65
C ALA A 247 0.31 1.54 -18.09
N ILE A 248 1.20 0.57 -18.33
CA ILE A 248 2.59 0.60 -17.88
C ILE A 248 3.37 1.69 -18.63
N VAL A 249 3.15 1.84 -19.94
CA VAL A 249 3.82 2.88 -20.75
C VAL A 249 3.50 4.28 -20.23
N ARG A 250 2.22 4.61 -20.00
CA ARG A 250 1.84 5.92 -19.45
C ARG A 250 2.40 6.17 -18.06
N ALA A 251 2.44 5.14 -17.21
CA ALA A 251 3.02 5.24 -15.88
C ALA A 251 4.52 5.52 -15.91
N VAL A 252 5.25 4.88 -16.82
CA VAL A 252 6.67 5.18 -17.06
C VAL A 252 6.85 6.61 -17.57
N GLU A 253 6.02 7.05 -18.51
CA GLU A 253 6.05 8.44 -19.02
C GLU A 253 5.80 9.46 -17.92
N PHE A 254 4.83 9.20 -17.03
CA PHE A 254 4.58 10.01 -15.83
C PHE A 254 5.84 10.11 -14.95
N LEU A 255 6.48 8.98 -14.61
CA LEU A 255 7.68 8.99 -13.78
C LEU A 255 8.84 9.71 -14.48
N GLU A 256 9.07 9.48 -15.77
CA GLU A 256 10.15 10.17 -16.50
C GLU A 256 9.93 11.68 -16.58
N LEU A 257 8.67 12.12 -16.69
CA LEU A 257 8.31 13.55 -16.70
C LEU A 257 8.55 14.23 -15.34
N HIS A 258 8.34 13.52 -14.23
CA HIS A 258 8.45 14.05 -12.87
C HIS A 258 9.80 13.75 -12.19
N GLN A 259 10.83 13.36 -12.94
CA GLN A 259 12.17 13.20 -12.39
C GLN A 259 12.83 14.56 -12.14
N ASN A 260 13.29 14.81 -10.92
CA ASN A 260 13.99 16.05 -10.57
C ASN A 260 15.35 16.18 -11.26
N ASP A 261 15.89 17.40 -11.31
CA ASP A 261 17.20 17.71 -11.91
C ASP A 261 18.37 16.96 -11.22
N ASP A 262 18.26 16.69 -9.93
CA ASP A 262 19.24 15.92 -9.15
C ASP A 262 19.22 14.41 -9.46
N GLY A 263 18.22 13.95 -10.23
CA GLY A 263 18.02 12.57 -10.64
C GLY A 263 17.12 11.75 -9.72
N GLY A 264 16.71 12.29 -8.58
CA GLY A 264 15.73 11.66 -7.69
C GLY A 264 14.29 11.94 -8.10
N TRP A 265 13.38 11.39 -7.30
CA TRP A 265 11.95 11.71 -7.30
C TRP A 265 11.54 12.15 -5.91
N GLY A 266 10.62 13.11 -5.88
CA GLY A 266 10.06 13.67 -4.67
C GLY A 266 8.61 14.04 -4.90
N GLU A 267 7.78 13.88 -3.88
CA GLU A 267 6.39 14.31 -3.93
C GLU A 267 5.98 14.86 -2.56
N ASP A 268 5.45 16.07 -2.56
CA ASP A 268 5.03 16.74 -1.35
C ASP A 268 3.64 16.28 -0.91
N ILE A 269 3.40 16.24 0.41
CA ILE A 269 2.09 15.93 1.01
C ILE A 269 0.97 16.83 0.47
N ARG A 270 1.29 18.05 0.02
CA ARG A 270 0.31 18.98 -0.59
C ARG A 270 -0.30 18.44 -1.89
N SER A 271 0.29 17.42 -2.52
CA SER A 271 -0.26 16.74 -3.70
C SER A 271 -1.63 16.09 -3.47
N TYR A 272 -2.02 15.84 -2.21
CA TYR A 272 -3.36 15.37 -1.87
C TYR A 272 -4.45 16.43 -2.07
N ASP A 273 -4.13 17.70 -1.83
CA ASP A 273 -5.07 18.82 -1.93
C ASP A 273 -4.95 19.58 -3.24
N ASP A 274 -3.76 19.58 -3.85
CA ASP A 274 -3.45 20.29 -5.09
C ASP A 274 -2.95 19.32 -6.18
N PRO A 275 -3.84 18.93 -7.12
CA PRO A 275 -3.47 18.06 -8.25
C PRO A 275 -2.43 18.67 -9.21
N THR A 276 -2.05 19.94 -9.06
CA THR A 276 -0.94 20.50 -9.85
C THR A 276 0.43 20.09 -9.30
N LEU A 277 0.49 19.54 -8.09
CA LEU A 277 1.71 19.08 -7.43
C LEU A 277 1.93 17.55 -7.54
N ARG A 278 1.21 16.86 -8.43
CA ARG A 278 1.37 15.41 -8.64
C ARG A 278 2.81 15.10 -9.02
N GLY A 279 3.45 14.21 -8.29
CA GLY A 279 4.85 13.84 -8.51
C GLY A 279 5.84 15.00 -8.33
N GLU A 280 5.44 16.12 -7.72
CA GLU A 280 6.30 17.28 -7.50
C GLU A 280 6.70 17.42 -6.02
N GLY A 281 8.00 17.51 -5.77
CA GLY A 281 8.54 17.63 -4.41
C GLY A 281 10.06 17.54 -4.39
N VAL A 282 10.64 17.79 -3.21
CA VAL A 282 12.08 17.60 -2.99
C VAL A 282 12.38 16.10 -3.05
N SER A 283 13.42 15.70 -3.79
CA SER A 283 13.81 14.29 -3.91
C SER A 283 14.01 13.64 -2.53
N THR A 284 13.37 12.50 -2.32
CA THR A 284 13.53 11.68 -1.11
C THR A 284 14.07 10.30 -1.47
N ALA A 285 14.67 9.61 -0.50
CA ALA A 285 15.26 8.30 -0.74
C ALA A 285 14.18 7.25 -1.04
N SER A 286 13.10 7.26 -0.26
CA SER A 286 11.98 6.33 -0.43
C SER A 286 11.21 6.58 -1.74
N GLN A 287 10.85 7.81 -2.08
CA GLN A 287 10.12 8.11 -3.33
C GLN A 287 10.99 7.85 -4.58
N THR A 288 12.29 8.15 -4.52
CA THR A 288 13.22 7.78 -5.60
C THR A 288 13.27 6.27 -5.78
N ALA A 289 13.28 5.51 -4.69
CA ALA A 289 13.26 4.06 -4.75
C ALA A 289 11.95 3.52 -5.34
N TRP A 290 10.78 4.07 -4.98
CA TRP A 290 9.49 3.67 -5.58
C TRP A 290 9.46 3.87 -7.09
N ALA A 291 9.92 5.03 -7.57
CA ALA A 291 10.04 5.28 -9.01
C ALA A 291 11.00 4.26 -9.68
N LEU A 292 12.13 3.95 -9.03
CA LEU A 292 13.07 2.94 -9.53
C LEU A 292 12.46 1.54 -9.58
N LEU A 293 11.66 1.14 -8.58
CA LEU A 293 10.98 -0.16 -8.57
C LEU A 293 10.04 -0.30 -9.77
N ALA A 294 9.23 0.72 -10.04
CA ALA A 294 8.36 0.76 -11.22
C ALA A 294 9.17 0.69 -12.53
N LEU A 295 10.22 1.52 -12.68
CA LEU A 295 11.05 1.54 -13.89
C LEU A 295 11.77 0.20 -14.10
N VAL A 296 12.31 -0.41 -13.05
CA VAL A 296 13.01 -1.71 -13.14
C VAL A 296 12.02 -2.80 -13.54
N SER A 297 10.85 -2.87 -12.91
CA SER A 297 9.80 -3.84 -13.25
C SER A 297 9.29 -3.66 -14.68
N ALA A 298 9.16 -2.42 -15.15
CA ALA A 298 8.79 -2.10 -16.54
C ALA A 298 9.93 -2.35 -17.56
N GLY A 299 11.01 -3.05 -17.19
CA GLY A 299 12.13 -3.35 -18.10
C GLY A 299 12.93 -2.12 -18.50
N ARG A 300 12.86 -1.02 -17.73
CA ARG A 300 13.57 0.24 -17.95
C ARG A 300 14.80 0.42 -17.06
N ALA A 301 15.32 -0.65 -16.44
CA ALA A 301 16.53 -0.58 -15.60
C ALA A 301 17.74 0.06 -16.32
N GLY A 302 17.86 -0.13 -17.64
CA GLY A 302 18.90 0.48 -18.47
C GLY A 302 18.59 1.89 -19.00
N SER A 303 17.48 2.52 -18.62
CA SER A 303 17.13 3.87 -19.08
C SER A 303 18.01 4.94 -18.43
N GLN A 304 18.03 6.14 -19.02
CA GLN A 304 18.72 7.28 -18.42
C GLN A 304 18.07 7.68 -17.09
N ALA A 305 16.74 7.64 -17.00
CA ALA A 305 16.00 7.95 -15.79
C ALA A 305 16.39 7.02 -14.63
N ALA A 306 16.39 5.70 -14.87
CA ALA A 306 16.79 4.71 -13.86
C ALA A 306 18.24 4.90 -13.40
N ARG A 307 19.18 5.12 -14.34
CA ARG A 307 20.59 5.39 -13.99
C ARG A 307 20.76 6.67 -13.15
N ARG A 308 19.99 7.72 -13.44
CA ARG A 308 20.01 8.97 -12.66
C ARG A 308 19.45 8.77 -11.25
N GLY A 309 18.38 7.98 -11.09
CA GLY A 309 17.82 7.61 -9.79
C GLY A 309 18.79 6.82 -8.93
N VAL A 310 19.43 5.80 -9.51
CA VAL A 310 20.52 5.06 -8.84
C VAL A 310 21.67 6.00 -8.47
N GLY A 311 22.02 6.92 -9.37
CA GLY A 311 23.00 7.96 -9.11
C GLY A 311 22.61 8.87 -7.95
N PHE A 312 21.34 9.26 -7.82
CA PHE A 312 20.85 10.02 -6.67
C PHE A 312 21.05 9.23 -5.37
N LEU A 313 20.50 8.01 -5.29
CA LEU A 313 20.60 7.18 -4.07
C LEU A 313 22.05 6.94 -3.66
N THR A 314 22.93 6.62 -4.60
CA THR A 314 24.35 6.36 -4.29
C THR A 314 25.10 7.61 -3.84
N ARG A 315 24.76 8.80 -4.35
CA ARG A 315 25.40 10.06 -3.93
C ARG A 315 24.88 10.60 -2.61
N THR A 316 23.62 10.32 -2.27
CA THR A 316 22.97 10.82 -1.05
C THR A 316 23.05 9.84 0.11
N GLN A 317 23.60 8.64 -0.11
CA GLN A 317 23.91 7.71 0.97
C GLN A 317 24.97 8.32 1.90
N ARG A 318 24.67 8.30 3.20
CA ARG A 318 25.58 8.73 4.26
C ARG A 318 26.69 7.72 4.49
N ALA A 319 27.74 8.15 5.17
CA ALA A 319 28.88 7.29 5.51
C ALA A 319 28.52 6.09 6.42
N ASP A 320 27.42 6.18 7.18
CA ASP A 320 26.89 5.09 8.01
C ASP A 320 25.94 4.15 7.23
N GLY A 321 25.79 4.34 5.92
CA GLY A 321 24.93 3.55 5.05
C GLY A 321 23.46 4.00 5.03
N ASN A 322 23.08 4.99 5.83
CA ASN A 322 21.72 5.52 5.89
C ASN A 322 21.45 6.61 4.84
N TRP A 323 20.19 7.01 4.69
CA TRP A 323 19.80 8.20 3.94
C TRP A 323 19.16 9.22 4.88
N ASP A 324 19.33 10.51 4.61
CA ASP A 324 18.54 11.54 5.29
C ASP A 324 17.20 11.71 4.57
N GLU A 325 16.12 11.73 5.35
CA GLU A 325 14.77 11.95 4.86
C GLU A 325 14.01 12.77 5.92
N PRO A 326 14.02 14.11 5.81
CA PRO A 326 13.33 15.00 6.75
C PRO A 326 11.84 15.20 6.40
N TRP A 327 11.39 14.66 5.26
CA TRP A 327 10.03 14.79 4.75
C TRP A 327 9.21 13.55 5.07
N TYR A 328 7.89 13.72 5.27
CA TYR A 328 6.99 12.59 5.40
C TYR A 328 6.67 11.99 4.04
N THR A 329 6.75 10.67 3.97
CA THR A 329 6.40 9.90 2.78
C THR A 329 5.30 8.86 3.06
N GLY A 330 4.86 8.73 4.31
CA GLY A 330 3.69 7.95 4.71
C GLY A 330 2.44 8.80 4.90
N THR A 331 1.29 8.19 4.65
CA THR A 331 -0.04 8.81 4.78
C THR A 331 -0.93 7.94 5.64
N GLY A 332 -1.54 8.49 6.69
CA GLY A 332 -2.61 7.80 7.40
C GLY A 332 -3.98 8.20 6.85
N PHE A 333 -4.23 9.51 6.76
CA PHE A 333 -5.44 10.06 6.14
C PHE A 333 -5.06 11.14 5.13
N PRO A 334 -5.31 10.95 3.82
CA PRO A 334 -5.03 11.96 2.81
C PRO A 334 -5.60 13.33 3.15
N GLY A 335 -4.78 14.38 3.03
CA GLY A 335 -5.17 15.76 3.39
C GLY A 335 -5.02 16.09 4.88
N ASP A 336 -5.20 15.13 5.78
CA ASP A 336 -5.44 15.38 7.21
C ASP A 336 -4.35 14.83 8.16
N PHE A 337 -3.73 13.69 7.85
CA PHE A 337 -2.79 13.01 8.75
C PHE A 337 -1.68 12.26 8.01
N TYR A 338 -0.43 12.59 8.34
CA TYR A 338 0.78 12.08 7.69
C TYR A 338 1.71 11.40 8.69
N ILE A 339 2.45 10.41 8.22
CA ILE A 339 3.25 9.50 9.04
C ILE A 339 4.70 9.48 8.56
N ASN A 340 5.63 9.39 9.51
CA ASN A 340 7.04 9.12 9.22
C ASN A 340 7.34 7.64 9.45
N TYR A 341 7.45 6.88 8.37
CA TYR A 341 7.99 5.53 8.43
C TYR A 341 9.52 5.59 8.48
N HIS A 342 10.08 5.44 9.68
CA HIS A 342 11.51 5.66 9.89
C HIS A 342 12.41 4.75 9.03
N LEU A 343 11.95 3.55 8.68
CA LEU A 343 12.72 2.58 7.90
C LEU A 343 12.52 2.69 6.39
N TYR A 344 11.60 3.52 5.88
CA TYR A 344 11.38 3.68 4.43
C TYR A 344 12.64 4.18 3.71
N ARG A 345 13.36 5.12 4.32
CA ARG A 345 14.64 5.64 3.84
C ARG A 345 15.75 4.59 3.73
N LEU A 346 15.55 3.39 4.27
CA LEU A 346 16.50 2.27 4.23
C LEU A 346 15.96 1.13 3.37
N CYS A 347 14.79 0.58 3.73
CA CYS A 347 14.23 -0.59 3.09
C CYS A 347 14.03 -0.36 1.59
N PHE A 348 13.39 0.74 1.18
CA PHE A 348 13.10 0.97 -0.23
C PHE A 348 14.37 1.22 -1.07
N PRO A 349 15.32 2.10 -0.68
CA PRO A 349 16.58 2.23 -1.42
C PRO A 349 17.34 0.92 -1.58
N VAL A 350 17.43 0.11 -0.52
CA VAL A 350 18.12 -1.18 -0.56
C VAL A 350 17.41 -2.13 -1.53
N THR A 351 16.08 -2.25 -1.45
CA THR A 351 15.26 -3.04 -2.39
C THR A 351 15.47 -2.60 -3.84
N ALA A 352 15.36 -1.29 -4.11
CA ALA A 352 15.46 -0.73 -5.46
C ALA A 352 16.87 -0.92 -6.07
N LEU A 353 17.93 -0.67 -5.30
CA LEU A 353 19.31 -0.88 -5.74
C LEU A 353 19.60 -2.37 -5.99
N GLY A 354 19.12 -3.25 -5.11
CA GLY A 354 19.26 -4.70 -5.25
C GLY A 354 18.57 -5.23 -6.52
N ARG A 355 17.30 -4.86 -6.74
CA ARG A 355 16.55 -5.21 -7.95
C ARG A 355 17.18 -4.63 -9.22
N TRP A 356 17.64 -3.37 -9.17
CA TRP A 356 18.32 -2.74 -10.30
C TRP A 356 19.62 -3.47 -10.68
N LEU A 357 20.47 -3.81 -9.68
CA LEU A 357 21.72 -4.54 -9.92
C LEU A 357 21.48 -5.90 -10.58
N ARG A 358 20.44 -6.63 -10.18
CA ARG A 358 20.06 -7.88 -10.85
C ARG A 358 19.62 -7.65 -12.29
N ALA A 359 18.81 -6.63 -12.54
CA ALA A 359 18.27 -6.35 -13.87
C ALA A 359 19.34 -5.93 -14.88
N VAL A 360 20.42 -5.27 -14.45
CA VAL A 360 21.49 -4.79 -15.36
C VAL A 360 22.67 -5.74 -15.49
N ARG A 361 22.82 -6.74 -14.61
CA ARG A 361 23.90 -7.72 -14.68
C ARG A 361 23.51 -8.90 -15.61
N PRO A 362 24.38 -9.30 -16.56
CA PRO A 362 24.15 -10.51 -17.34
C PRO A 362 24.09 -11.75 -16.42
N GLY A 363 22.97 -12.47 -16.43
CA GLY A 363 22.83 -13.74 -15.70
C GLY A 363 22.28 -13.64 -14.26
N GLY A 364 21.83 -12.45 -13.80
CA GLY A 364 21.15 -12.32 -12.51
C GLY A 364 19.72 -12.85 -12.55
N ALA A 365 19.53 -14.14 -12.30
CA ALA A 365 18.20 -14.65 -11.97
C ALA A 365 17.71 -14.01 -10.66
N ALA A 366 16.41 -13.79 -10.51
CA ALA A 366 15.83 -13.50 -9.20
C ALA A 366 16.22 -14.65 -8.23
N PRO A 367 16.40 -14.38 -6.92
CA PRO A 367 16.52 -15.48 -5.96
C PRO A 367 15.34 -16.43 -6.21
N GLU A 368 15.65 -17.71 -6.46
CA GLU A 368 14.60 -18.71 -6.64
C GLU A 368 13.74 -18.68 -5.39
N THR A 369 12.46 -18.32 -5.54
CA THR A 369 11.48 -18.51 -4.47
C THR A 369 11.59 -19.96 -4.05
N ALA A 370 11.76 -20.20 -2.75
CA ALA A 370 12.02 -21.54 -2.22
C ALA A 370 10.74 -22.39 -2.24
N SER A 371 10.10 -22.61 -3.39
CA SER A 371 9.02 -23.60 -3.55
C SER A 371 8.65 -23.90 -5.02
N ALA A 372 8.79 -25.19 -5.35
CA ALA A 372 8.13 -25.98 -6.40
C ALA A 372 8.46 -25.79 -7.91
N SER A 373 8.70 -26.96 -8.54
CA SER A 373 9.12 -27.22 -9.91
C SER A 373 8.36 -26.49 -11.03
N ARG A 374 9.10 -25.99 -12.02
CA ARG A 374 8.58 -25.58 -13.34
C ARG A 374 7.84 -26.74 -14.01
N ILE A 375 6.51 -26.70 -14.06
CA ILE A 375 5.75 -27.54 -15.00
C ILE A 375 5.72 -26.80 -16.34
N GLN A 376 6.28 -27.41 -17.39
CA GLN A 376 6.23 -26.91 -18.76
C GLN A 376 4.78 -26.90 -19.29
N PRO A 377 4.35 -25.85 -20.02
CA PRO A 377 3.07 -25.85 -20.68
C PRO A 377 3.18 -26.60 -22.02
N ASP A 378 2.78 -27.87 -22.05
CA ASP A 378 2.57 -28.57 -23.31
C ASP A 378 1.07 -28.76 -23.61
N ALA A 379 0.71 -28.25 -24.79
CA ALA A 379 -0.33 -28.69 -25.70
C ALA A 379 -1.80 -28.63 -25.26
N VAL A 380 -2.44 -27.48 -25.54
CA VAL A 380 -3.85 -27.46 -25.96
C VAL A 380 -3.90 -27.17 -27.45
N ASP A 381 -3.96 -28.22 -28.27
CA ASP A 381 -4.46 -28.13 -29.65
C ASP A 381 -5.52 -29.21 -29.91
N ARG A 382 -6.59 -28.77 -30.58
CA ARG A 382 -7.64 -29.51 -31.29
C ARG A 382 -8.51 -30.50 -30.50
N ARG A 383 -9.79 -30.10 -30.35
CA ARG A 383 -10.90 -30.73 -31.10
C ARG A 383 -12.11 -29.79 -31.21
N ARG A 384 -12.44 -29.42 -32.45
CA ARG A 384 -13.72 -28.82 -32.86
C ARG A 384 -14.74 -29.93 -33.22
N GLY A 385 -16.02 -29.62 -33.02
CA GLY A 385 -17.19 -30.23 -33.65
C GLY A 385 -17.84 -31.37 -32.85
N ALA A 386 -19.16 -31.51 -32.73
CA ALA A 386 -20.27 -30.90 -33.49
C ALA A 386 -21.62 -31.01 -32.72
N SER A 387 -22.59 -30.18 -33.16
CA SER A 387 -24.06 -30.38 -33.20
C SER A 387 -24.93 -30.39 -31.92
N GLY A 388 -26.05 -29.65 -31.94
CA GLY A 388 -27.32 -30.15 -31.38
C GLY A 388 -28.26 -29.20 -30.62
N ASP A 389 -28.86 -28.24 -31.32
CA ASP A 389 -30.28 -27.80 -31.29
C ASP A 389 -31.09 -27.46 -30.00
N ALA A 390 -31.76 -26.30 -30.11
CA ALA A 390 -33.02 -25.79 -29.54
C ALA A 390 -33.47 -26.05 -28.07
N ARG A 391 -33.74 -24.95 -27.33
CA ARG A 391 -35.12 -24.43 -27.03
C ARG A 391 -35.11 -23.16 -26.16
N ARG A 392 -35.87 -22.13 -26.60
CA ARG A 392 -36.40 -21.01 -25.78
C ARG A 392 -37.68 -21.48 -25.05
N PRO A 393 -38.02 -20.90 -23.88
CA PRO A 393 -38.94 -19.73 -23.80
C PRO A 393 -38.50 -18.77 -22.65
N SER A 394 -39.05 -17.60 -22.33
CA SER A 394 -39.99 -16.61 -22.85
C SER A 394 -39.84 -15.37 -21.96
N GLN A 395 -40.32 -14.24 -22.43
CA GLN A 395 -40.22 -12.88 -21.87
C GLN A 395 -40.65 -12.70 -20.41
N GLY A 396 -39.99 -11.75 -19.72
CA GLY A 396 -40.43 -11.19 -18.44
C GLY A 396 -39.70 -9.90 -18.07
N GLN A 397 -40.31 -8.77 -18.43
CA GLN A 397 -40.23 -7.43 -17.83
C GLN A 397 -38.90 -6.65 -17.80
N ARG A 398 -38.92 -5.54 -18.57
CA ARG A 398 -37.97 -4.43 -18.53
C ARG A 398 -38.23 -3.55 -17.30
N PHE A 399 -37.17 -3.27 -16.54
CA PHE A 399 -37.04 -2.03 -15.77
C PHE A 399 -35.80 -1.29 -16.26
N GLY A 400 -35.96 0.00 -16.56
CA GLY A 400 -34.94 0.83 -17.18
C GLY A 400 -33.75 1.07 -16.27
N SER A 401 -32.56 0.78 -16.79
CA SER A 401 -31.27 1.17 -16.22
C SER A 401 -31.03 2.66 -16.46
N ALA A 402 -30.96 3.45 -15.39
CA ALA A 402 -30.32 4.76 -15.45
C ALA A 402 -28.80 4.54 -15.63
N SER A 403 -28.20 5.30 -16.54
CA SER A 403 -26.77 5.26 -16.84
C SER A 403 -25.94 5.65 -15.61
N VAL A 404 -24.79 4.97 -15.46
CA VAL A 404 -23.76 5.19 -14.44
C VAL A 404 -23.00 6.52 -14.64
N ASP A 405 -23.26 7.24 -15.73
CA ASP A 405 -22.57 8.49 -16.08
C ASP A 405 -23.00 9.73 -15.23
N ASP A 406 -24.09 9.64 -14.45
CA ASP A 406 -24.64 10.81 -13.73
C ASP A 406 -24.16 10.95 -12.27
N LEU A 407 -23.41 9.96 -11.75
CA LEU A 407 -22.93 9.93 -10.37
C LEU A 407 -21.48 10.42 -10.19
N ALA A 408 -20.65 10.36 -11.24
CA ALA A 408 -19.26 10.84 -11.20
C ALA A 408 -19.13 12.38 -11.30
N LEU A 409 -20.20 13.08 -11.72
CA LEU A 409 -20.21 14.54 -11.84
C LEU A 409 -20.65 15.27 -10.56
N ARG A 410 -21.25 14.57 -9.59
CA ARG A 410 -21.77 15.19 -8.35
C ARG A 410 -20.77 15.25 -7.20
N SER A 411 -19.74 14.41 -7.19
CA SER A 411 -18.58 14.57 -6.29
C SER A 411 -17.71 15.79 -6.65
N ARG A 412 -17.84 16.33 -7.88
CA ARG A 412 -17.06 17.47 -8.38
C ARG A 412 -17.64 18.85 -8.04
N SER A 413 -18.76 18.93 -7.33
CA SER A 413 -19.49 20.20 -7.07
C SER A 413 -19.26 20.78 -5.65
N SER A 414 -18.93 19.97 -4.64
CA SER A 414 -18.81 20.46 -3.25
C SER A 414 -17.51 21.26 -2.98
N ALA A 415 -16.51 21.17 -3.85
CA ALA A 415 -15.27 21.95 -3.75
C ALA A 415 -15.35 23.39 -4.32
N ARG A 416 -16.48 23.78 -4.96
CA ARG A 416 -16.66 25.14 -5.51
C ARG A 416 -17.74 25.94 -4.78
N SER A 417 -17.47 26.33 -3.53
CA SER A 417 -17.95 27.61 -2.95
C SER A 417 -17.53 27.78 -1.50
N ARG A 418 -16.28 28.21 -1.25
CA ARG A 418 -15.93 28.96 -0.02
C ARG A 418 -14.91 30.06 -0.33
N THR A 419 -15.29 31.04 -1.14
CA THR A 419 -14.61 32.34 -1.15
C THR A 419 -15.14 33.16 0.03
N LEU A 420 -14.43 33.12 1.16
CA LEU A 420 -14.69 34.01 2.29
C LEU A 420 -14.34 35.46 1.90
N ARG A 421 -15.39 36.27 1.68
CA ARG A 421 -15.31 37.73 1.60
C ARG A 421 -14.77 38.28 2.93
N ARG A 422 -13.46 38.58 3.00
CA ARG A 422 -12.92 39.49 4.02
C ARG A 422 -13.44 40.91 3.74
N ARG A 423 -14.39 41.39 4.55
CA ARG A 423 -14.77 42.80 4.59
C ARG A 423 -13.58 43.62 5.12
N ARG A 424 -13.01 44.48 4.27
CA ARG A 424 -12.15 45.59 4.70
C ARG A 424 -12.99 46.59 5.50
N ALA A 425 -12.58 46.90 6.72
CA ALA A 425 -13.04 48.09 7.44
C ALA A 425 -12.34 49.34 6.87
N PRO A 426 -13.02 50.49 6.72
CA PRO A 426 -12.41 51.70 6.23
C PRO A 426 -11.60 52.40 7.33
N ARG A 427 -10.40 52.87 6.97
CA ARG A 427 -9.62 53.84 7.76
C ARG A 427 -10.30 55.20 7.65
N SER A 428 -10.60 55.83 8.80
CA SER A 428 -10.86 57.26 8.91
C SER A 428 -9.67 57.94 9.59
N THR A 429 -9.22 59.02 8.98
CA THR A 429 -8.22 59.98 9.40
C THR A 429 -8.73 60.92 10.50
N GLY A 430 -7.85 61.34 11.42
CA GLY A 430 -7.97 62.64 12.11
C GLY A 430 -7.57 62.64 13.59
N PRO A 431 -6.94 63.72 14.10
CA PRO A 431 -5.93 63.68 15.16
C PRO A 431 -6.45 64.14 16.53
N GLU A 432 -5.65 63.91 17.59
CA GLU A 432 -5.21 64.91 18.59
C GLU A 432 -4.75 64.26 19.91
N ASP A 433 -3.56 64.68 20.32
CA ASP A 433 -3.10 65.06 21.66
C ASP A 433 -3.40 64.21 22.91
N GLY A 434 -2.32 64.02 23.68
CA GLY A 434 -2.36 64.42 25.10
C GLY A 434 -2.01 63.35 26.13
N THR A 435 -0.81 63.50 26.68
CA THR A 435 -0.28 63.01 27.98
C THR A 435 0.02 61.52 28.15
#